data_AF-A0A8C0X056-F1
#
_entry.id   AF-A0A8C0X056-F1
#
_cell.length_a   1.000
_cell.length_b   1.000
_cell.length_c   1.000
_cell.angle_alpha   90.00
_cell.angle_beta   90.00
_cell.angle_gamma   90.00
#
_symmetry.space_group_name_H-M   'P 1'
#
loop_
_entity.id
_entity.type
_entity.pdbx_description
1 polymer ?
#
loop_
_entity_poly.entity_id
_entity_poly.type
_entity_poly.pdbx_seq_one_letter_code
_entity_poly.pdbx_strand_id
1 'polypeptide(L)'
;MAESVEQLQQRVQELERELALERSRRGPGGGDGGGGRARIEKMSPEVVDSNPYSRLMALKRMGIVSDYEKIRTFAVAIVGVGGVGSVTAEMLTRCGIGKVKIFFFAAINMDVQVPLE
;
A
#
# COMPACT_ATOMS: atom_id res chain seq x y z
N MET A 1 -30.23 20.64 29.40
CA MET A 1 -28.88 21.23 29.45
C MET A 1 -28.54 21.63 28.03
N ALA A 2 -28.75 22.91 27.69
CA ALA A 2 -28.30 23.43 26.42
C ALA A 2 -26.83 23.81 26.61
N GLU A 3 -25.91 23.04 26.05
CA GLU A 3 -24.52 23.49 25.95
C GLU A 3 -24.52 24.83 25.20
N SER A 4 -23.92 25.85 25.81
CA SER A 4 -23.85 27.17 25.19
C SER A 4 -23.04 27.06 23.90
N VAL A 5 -23.46 27.76 22.85
CA VAL A 5 -22.80 27.75 21.53
C VAL A 5 -21.29 28.01 21.65
N GLU A 6 -20.89 28.81 22.63
CA GLU A 6 -19.48 29.12 22.95
C GLU A 6 -18.67 27.88 23.39
N GLN A 7 -19.25 26.99 24.18
CA GLN A 7 -18.59 25.75 24.63
C GLN A 7 -18.35 24.79 23.46
N LEU A 8 -19.33 24.68 22.56
CA LEU A 8 -19.20 23.87 21.35
C LEU A 8 -18.13 24.44 20.40
N GLN A 9 -18.07 25.76 20.25
CA GLN A 9 -17.05 26.43 19.43
C GLN A 9 -15.63 26.21 19.99
N GLN A 10 -15.46 26.29 21.31
CA GLN A 10 -14.18 25.97 21.96
C GLN A 10 -13.79 24.51 21.74
N ARG A 11 -14.74 23.57 21.87
CA ARG A 11 -14.48 22.15 21.65
C ARG A 11 -14.12 21.83 20.20
N VAL A 12 -14.76 22.49 19.23
CA VAL A 12 -14.41 22.37 17.80
C VAL A 12 -12.98 22.85 17.57
N GLN A 13 -12.59 24.02 18.09
CA GLN A 13 -11.21 24.50 17.93
C GLN A 13 -10.17 23.58 18.57
N GLU A 14 -10.48 23.01 19.74
CA GLU A 14 -9.60 22.05 20.40
C GLU A 14 -9.43 20.78 19.55
N LEU A 15 -10.54 20.21 19.08
CA LEU A 15 -10.54 19.02 18.23
C LEU A 15 -9.85 19.28 16.89
N GLU A 16 -10.01 20.45 16.28
CA GLU A 16 -9.31 20.84 15.05
C GLU A 16 -7.79 20.89 15.26
N ARG A 17 -7.32 21.39 16.41
CA ARG A 17 -5.90 21.39 16.78
C ARG A 17 -5.38 19.98 16.98
N GLU A 18 -6.12 19.13 17.70
CA GLU A 18 -5.75 17.73 17.90
C GLU A 18 -5.71 16.97 16.57
N LEU A 19 -6.69 17.18 15.68
CA LEU A 19 -6.74 16.57 14.36
C LEU A 19 -5.55 17.02 13.49
N ALA A 20 -5.14 18.29 13.56
CA ALA A 20 -3.97 18.79 12.84
C ALA A 20 -2.66 18.15 13.35
N LEU A 21 -2.54 17.96 14.66
CA LEU A 21 -1.42 17.23 15.28
C LEU A 21 -1.43 15.74 14.90
N GLU A 22 -2.60 15.13 14.82
CA GLU A 22 -2.70 13.71 14.47
C GLU A 22 -2.50 13.47 12.97
N ARG A 23 -2.95 14.38 12.10
CA ARG A 23 -2.65 14.35 10.66
C ARG A 23 -1.16 14.53 10.36
N SER A 24 -0.45 15.31 11.18
CA SER A 24 1.01 15.43 11.07
C SER A 24 1.76 14.22 11.67
N ARG A 25 1.16 13.52 12.65
CA ARG A 25 1.69 12.24 13.19
C ARG A 25 1.37 11.03 12.33
N ARG A 26 0.23 10.99 11.66
CA ARG A 26 -0.10 9.98 10.65
C ARG A 26 0.83 10.24 9.47
N GLY A 27 1.98 9.58 9.50
CA GLY A 27 2.86 9.48 8.34
C GLY A 27 2.09 9.01 7.10
N PRO A 28 2.71 9.05 5.91
CA PRO A 28 2.02 9.10 4.61
C PRO A 28 1.16 7.87 4.21
N GLY A 29 0.88 6.93 5.12
CA GLY A 29 0.20 5.67 4.84
C GLY A 29 -1.31 5.64 5.02
N GLY A 30 -1.96 6.77 5.33
CA GLY A 30 -3.39 6.83 5.61
C GLY A 30 -4.20 7.42 4.46
N GLY A 31 -4.23 6.74 3.31
CA GLY A 31 -5.24 6.93 2.25
C GLY A 31 -5.59 8.36 1.86
N ASP A 32 -4.72 9.04 1.11
CA ASP A 32 -5.11 9.90 -0.03
C ASP A 32 -3.86 10.26 -0.86
N GLY A 33 -3.81 9.75 -2.09
CA GLY A 33 -3.14 10.31 -3.29
C GLY A 33 -1.67 10.76 -3.35
N GLY A 34 -0.89 10.95 -2.28
CA GLY A 34 0.36 11.74 -2.40
C GLY A 34 1.63 11.24 -1.71
N GLY A 35 1.52 10.30 -0.77
CA GLY A 35 2.64 9.89 0.09
C GLY A 35 3.12 8.47 -0.18
N GLY A 36 4.20 8.30 -0.94
CA GLY A 36 4.81 6.98 -1.10
C GLY A 36 5.21 6.37 0.26
N ARG A 37 4.97 5.07 0.46
CA ARG A 37 5.42 4.35 1.66
C ARG A 37 6.95 4.45 1.76
N ALA A 38 7.47 4.73 2.95
CA ALA A 38 8.92 4.71 3.20
C ALA A 38 9.52 3.33 2.86
N ARG A 39 10.74 3.34 2.33
CA ARG A 39 11.46 2.10 2.01
C ARG A 39 11.78 1.35 3.30
N ILE A 40 11.43 0.07 3.33
CA ILE A 40 11.77 -0.84 4.43
C ILE A 40 13.06 -1.58 4.07
N GLU A 41 14.11 -1.41 4.87
CA GLU A 41 15.41 -2.07 4.64
C GLU A 41 15.36 -3.56 4.92
N LYS A 42 14.74 -3.98 6.03
CA LYS A 42 14.60 -5.38 6.44
C LYS A 42 13.14 -5.72 6.73
N MET A 43 12.66 -6.87 6.25
CA MET A 43 11.31 -7.33 6.54
C MET A 43 11.21 -7.70 8.03
N SER A 44 10.20 -7.16 8.71
CA SER A 44 9.93 -7.47 10.12
C SER A 44 8.77 -8.46 10.23
N PRO A 45 8.83 -9.45 11.14
CA PRO A 45 7.71 -10.32 11.46
C PRO A 45 6.74 -9.71 12.48
N GLU A 46 7.00 -8.49 12.96
CA GLU A 46 6.14 -7.78 13.90
C GLU A 46 4.76 -7.50 13.30
N VAL A 47 3.70 -7.75 14.08
CA VAL A 47 2.31 -7.61 13.63
C VAL A 47 1.77 -6.28 14.12
N VAL A 48 1.96 -5.25 13.31
CA VAL A 48 1.46 -3.89 13.50
C VAL A 48 0.87 -3.36 12.20
N ASP A 49 -0.10 -2.45 12.27
CA ASP A 49 -0.83 -1.93 11.11
C ASP A 49 0.09 -1.22 10.10
N SER A 50 1.20 -0.65 10.57
CA SER A 50 2.20 0.03 9.75
C SER A 50 3.15 -0.91 9.01
N ASN A 51 3.14 -2.22 9.28
CA ASN A 51 4.00 -3.19 8.61
C ASN A 51 3.26 -3.86 7.43
N PRO A 52 3.67 -3.62 6.16
CA PRO A 52 2.99 -4.21 5.01
C PRO A 52 3.23 -5.72 4.87
N TYR A 53 4.28 -6.23 5.52
CA TYR A 53 4.74 -7.61 5.33
C TYR A 53 4.29 -8.54 6.45
N SER A 54 3.57 -8.04 7.46
CA SER A 54 3.18 -8.81 8.65
C SER A 54 2.48 -10.14 8.29
N ARG A 55 1.52 -10.09 7.36
CA ARG A 55 0.81 -11.29 6.85
C ARG A 55 1.70 -12.21 6.02
N LEU A 56 2.62 -11.66 5.24
CA LEU A 56 3.54 -12.45 4.42
C LEU A 56 4.56 -13.20 5.29
N MET A 57 5.10 -12.52 6.31
CA MET A 57 6.01 -13.10 7.29
C MET A 57 5.34 -14.16 8.18
N ALA A 58 4.01 -14.14 8.30
CA ALA A 58 3.28 -15.21 8.98
C ALA A 58 3.42 -16.57 8.28
N LEU A 59 3.62 -16.61 6.95
CA LEU A 59 3.86 -17.86 6.19
C LEU A 59 5.09 -18.62 6.69
N LYS A 60 6.09 -17.90 7.22
CA LYS A 60 7.27 -18.48 7.87
C LYS A 60 6.94 -19.18 9.19
N ARG A 61 6.05 -18.58 9.99
CA ARG A 61 5.57 -19.17 11.25
C ARG A 61 4.66 -20.37 11.02
N MET A 62 3.90 -20.38 9.94
CA MET A 62 3.03 -21.48 9.54
C MET A 62 3.79 -22.67 8.94
N GLY A 63 5.11 -22.56 8.74
CA GLY A 63 5.93 -23.61 8.13
C GLY A 63 5.70 -23.81 6.63
N ILE A 64 4.93 -22.93 5.97
CA ILE A 64 4.66 -23.00 4.53
C ILE A 64 5.89 -22.54 3.73
N VAL A 65 6.57 -21.48 4.20
CA VAL A 65 7.76 -20.92 3.55
C VAL A 65 8.86 -20.75 4.58
N SER A 66 9.93 -21.52 4.47
CA SER A 66 11.03 -21.49 5.46
C SER A 66 11.73 -20.12 5.57
N ASP A 67 11.89 -19.41 4.45
CA ASP A 67 12.50 -18.09 4.44
C ASP A 67 11.85 -17.14 3.43
N TYR A 68 10.79 -16.45 3.86
CA TYR A 68 10.07 -15.51 3.00
C TYR A 68 10.92 -14.30 2.57
N GLU A 69 11.84 -13.84 3.42
CA GLU A 69 12.68 -12.66 3.15
C GLU A 69 13.56 -12.83 1.90
N LYS A 70 13.90 -14.08 1.57
CA LYS A 70 14.65 -14.46 0.37
C LYS A 70 13.99 -13.95 -0.92
N ILE A 71 12.67 -13.70 -0.94
CA ILE A 71 12.01 -13.15 -2.13
C ILE A 71 12.65 -11.83 -2.61
N ARG A 72 13.21 -11.03 -1.69
CA ARG A 72 13.87 -9.76 -2.01
C ARG A 72 15.21 -9.91 -2.74
N THR A 73 15.79 -11.11 -2.77
CA THR A 73 17.05 -11.35 -3.47
C THR A 73 16.85 -11.68 -4.95
N PHE A 74 15.63 -12.01 -5.36
CA PHE A 74 15.34 -12.37 -6.75
C PHE A 74 15.06 -11.15 -7.63
N ALA A 75 15.38 -11.31 -8.91
CA ALA A 75 15.00 -10.40 -9.97
C ALA A 75 14.18 -11.18 -11.01
N VAL A 76 13.03 -10.61 -11.41
CA VAL A 76 12.12 -11.23 -12.39
C VAL A 76 12.02 -10.33 -13.62
N ALA A 77 12.15 -10.90 -14.81
CA ALA A 77 11.83 -10.22 -16.06
C ALA A 77 10.42 -10.63 -16.51
N ILE A 78 9.56 -9.65 -16.80
CA ILE A 78 8.21 -9.84 -17.32
C ILE A 78 8.21 -9.32 -18.76
N VAL A 79 7.99 -10.21 -19.73
CA VAL A 79 7.89 -9.87 -21.15
C VAL A 79 6.42 -9.97 -21.55
N GLY A 80 5.80 -8.82 -21.83
CA GLY A 80 4.37 -8.68 -22.09
C GLY A 80 3.58 -8.28 -20.84
N VAL A 81 2.98 -7.09 -20.86
CA VAL A 81 2.17 -6.50 -19.76
C VAL A 81 0.74 -6.24 -20.24
N GLY A 82 0.13 -7.27 -20.84
CA GLY A 82 -1.31 -7.30 -21.07
C GLY A 82 -2.06 -7.73 -19.80
N GLY A 83 -3.24 -8.33 -19.95
CA GLY A 83 -4.08 -8.72 -18.80
C GLY A 83 -3.38 -9.62 -17.77
N VAL A 84 -2.53 -10.55 -18.19
CA VAL A 84 -1.81 -11.45 -17.26
C VAL A 84 -0.56 -10.79 -16.68
N GLY A 85 0.24 -10.13 -17.53
CA GLY A 85 1.52 -9.57 -17.12
C GLY A 85 1.38 -8.41 -16.15
N SER A 86 0.32 -7.60 -16.28
CA SER A 86 0.01 -6.52 -15.35
C SER A 86 -0.30 -7.04 -13.94
N VAL A 87 -1.20 -8.01 -13.82
CA VAL A 87 -1.57 -8.64 -12.55
C VAL A 87 -0.38 -9.40 -11.95
N THR A 88 0.42 -10.06 -12.78
CA THR A 88 1.64 -10.74 -12.34
C THR A 88 2.63 -9.75 -11.73
N ALA A 89 2.87 -8.62 -12.39
CA ALA A 89 3.74 -7.56 -11.88
C ALA A 89 3.23 -6.98 -10.56
N GLU A 90 1.92 -6.75 -10.46
CA GLU A 90 1.28 -6.28 -9.24
C GLU A 90 1.46 -7.26 -8.07
N MET A 91 1.16 -8.54 -8.30
CA MET A 91 1.28 -9.59 -7.27
C MET A 91 2.72 -9.74 -6.80
N LEU A 92 3.70 -9.77 -7.72
CA LEU A 92 5.12 -9.84 -7.36
C LEU A 92 5.57 -8.61 -6.55
N THR A 93 5.08 -7.43 -6.91
CA THR A 93 5.39 -6.18 -6.20
C THR A 93 4.79 -6.18 -4.79
N ARG A 94 3.53 -6.61 -4.64
CA ARG A 94 2.85 -6.74 -3.32
C ARG A 94 3.53 -7.78 -2.43
N CYS A 95 4.05 -8.86 -3.00
CA CYS A 95 4.85 -9.87 -2.29
C CYS A 95 6.26 -9.36 -1.92
N GLY A 96 6.71 -8.22 -2.45
CA GLY A 96 8.00 -7.62 -2.11
C GLY A 96 9.18 -8.23 -2.88
N ILE A 97 9.00 -8.63 -4.14
CA ILE A 97 10.10 -9.08 -5.01
C ILE A 97 11.24 -8.06 -5.05
N GLY A 98 12.48 -8.53 -5.15
CA GLY A 98 13.67 -7.67 -5.13
C GLY A 98 13.74 -6.68 -6.28
N LYS A 99 13.58 -7.18 -7.51
CA LYS A 99 13.59 -6.37 -8.74
C LYS A 99 12.60 -6.94 -9.76
N VAL A 100 11.91 -6.06 -10.47
CA VAL A 100 11.11 -6.42 -11.64
C VAL A 100 11.63 -5.63 -12.83
N LYS A 101 11.93 -6.32 -13.94
CA LYS A 101 12.22 -5.72 -15.23
C LYS A 101 11.06 -6.00 -16.17
N ILE A 102 10.44 -4.96 -16.68
CA ILE A 102 9.26 -5.07 -17.54
C ILE A 102 9.65 -4.74 -18.98
N PHE A 103 9.27 -5.60 -19.91
CA PHE A 103 9.38 -5.38 -21.34
C PHE A 103 7.98 -5.41 -21.96
N PHE A 104 7.57 -4.30 -22.57
CA PHE A 104 6.30 -4.17 -23.27
C PHE A 104 6.50 -3.40 -24.57
N PHE A 105 5.97 -3.92 -25.67
CA PHE A 105 6.21 -3.40 -27.02
C PHE A 105 4.92 -2.94 -27.73
N ALA A 106 3.83 -2.79 -26.98
CA ALA A 106 2.55 -2.34 -27.51
C ALA A 106 2.06 -1.09 -26.77
N ALA A 107 1.14 -0.34 -27.37
CA ALA A 107 0.45 0.75 -26.70
C ALA A 107 -0.68 0.21 -25.82
N ILE A 108 -1.04 0.97 -24.78
CA ILE A 108 -2.27 0.72 -24.02
C ILE A 108 -3.43 1.30 -24.85
N ASN A 109 -4.43 0.48 -25.14
CA ASN A 109 -5.66 0.92 -25.78
C ASN A 109 -6.82 0.80 -24.79
N MET A 110 -7.71 1.80 -24.78
CA MET A 110 -9.00 1.73 -24.08
C MET A 110 -10.09 1.63 -25.12
N ASP A 111 -10.54 0.41 -25.40
CA ASP A 111 -11.79 0.19 -26.13
C ASP A 111 -12.93 0.18 -25.11
N VAL A 112 -13.49 1.36 -24.85
CA VAL A 112 -14.73 1.47 -24.08
C VAL A 112 -15.88 1.21 -25.05
N GLN A 113 -16.38 -0.02 -25.06
CA GLN A 113 -17.69 -0.30 -25.67
C GLN A 113 -18.74 0.43 -24.83
N VAL A 114 -19.16 1.61 -25.29
CA VAL A 114 -20.40 2.22 -24.82
C VAL A 114 -21.54 1.45 -25.52
N PRO A 115 -22.44 0.78 -24.80
CA PRO A 115 -23.62 0.21 -25.42
C PRO A 115 -24.43 1.33 -26.07
N LEU A 116 -24.71 1.19 -27.37
CA LEU A 116 -25.69 2.02 -28.05
C LEU A 116 -27.07 1.55 -27.60
N GLU A 117 -27.74 2.33 -26.76
CA GLU A 117 -29.21 2.31 -26.59
C GLU A 117 -29.86 3.35 -27.49
#